data_AF-A0A851KLJ0-F1
#
_entry.id   AF-A0A851KLJ0-F1
#
_cell.length_a   1.000
_cell.length_b   1.000
_cell.length_c   1.000
_cell.angle_alpha   90.00
_cell.angle_beta   90.00
_cell.angle_gamma   90.00
#
_symmetry.space_group_name_H-M   'P 1'
#
loop_
_entity.id
_entity.type
_entity.pdbx_description
1 polymer ?
#
loop_
_entity_poly.entity_id
_entity_poly.type
_entity_poly.pdbx_seq_one_letter_code
_entity_poly.pdbx_strand_id
1 'polypeptide(L)'
;RMLSGYKPKNDVKDSYKILELEEGCSLDDVRNSYCNLAKKYHPDSSSGMADSRAFIRVEEAYRVVLSDLSGKQQPDPGEEEEDQFKSKSLQHRHYLSFEGVGIGTPSQREKQYMQFRVDRATEQVLEYRQQRLESRYAGSDLSRAKDVRQSKKVKITQAVERLVEDLIQESMAKGDFDNLSGKGKPLQKFSHSPHIDPMTHNLNRILIDNGYQPEWILLQKEIRETIERLRKSIVASRRKLGEPMTLSEQKQWGRICEQLAEDIRKLNKRVDNFNLVVPILSRQMVHFSTDKEILRARKTYEAVVEKVSDSDRKENEGEEGK
;
A
#
# COMPACT_ATOMS: atom_id res chain seq x y z
N ARG A 1 -40.55 14.33 5.25
CA ARG A 1 -40.98 15.73 5.37
C ARG A 1 -42.19 15.79 6.30
N MET A 2 -41.96 16.02 7.60
CA MET A 2 -42.88 16.59 8.60
C MET A 2 -42.04 16.83 9.87
N LEU A 3 -41.18 17.85 9.87
CA LEU A 3 -40.67 18.39 11.12
C LEU A 3 -41.64 19.49 11.53
N SER A 4 -42.61 19.10 12.36
CA SER A 4 -43.50 20.01 13.07
C SER A 4 -42.63 20.96 13.90
N GLY A 5 -42.71 22.26 13.62
CA GLY A 5 -42.04 23.32 14.38
C GLY A 5 -42.71 23.55 15.73
N TYR A 6 -42.77 22.52 16.57
CA TYR A 6 -43.28 22.61 17.93
C TYR A 6 -42.11 22.84 18.90
N LYS A 7 -42.02 24.03 19.49
CA LYS A 7 -41.10 24.28 20.61
C LYS A 7 -41.75 23.71 21.88
N PRO A 8 -41.14 22.73 22.56
CA PRO A 8 -41.72 22.19 23.79
C PRO A 8 -41.70 23.28 24.87
N LYS A 9 -42.85 23.50 25.51
CA LYS A 9 -42.99 24.33 26.72
C LYS A 9 -42.69 23.48 27.97
N ASN A 10 -41.60 22.74 27.98
CA ASN A 10 -41.25 21.92 29.12
C ASN A 10 -40.15 22.62 29.91
N ASP A 11 -40.41 22.83 31.20
CA ASP A 11 -39.44 23.39 32.12
C ASP A 11 -38.22 22.44 32.22
N VAL A 12 -37.02 22.99 32.42
CA VAL A 12 -35.78 22.19 32.46
C VAL A 12 -35.88 21.13 33.55
N LYS A 13 -36.49 21.50 34.69
CA LYS A 13 -36.73 20.61 35.83
C LYS A 13 -37.62 19.42 35.52
N ASP A 14 -38.63 19.61 34.67
CA ASP A 14 -39.54 18.53 34.29
C ASP A 14 -38.87 17.56 33.31
N SER A 15 -37.90 18.04 32.53
CA SER A 15 -37.09 17.20 31.62
C SER A 15 -36.19 16.22 32.40
N TYR A 16 -35.56 16.68 33.49
CA TYR A 16 -34.80 15.80 34.39
C TYR A 16 -35.69 14.75 35.07
N LYS A 17 -36.91 15.11 35.49
CA LYS A 17 -37.87 14.15 36.05
C LYS A 17 -38.30 13.09 35.04
N ILE A 18 -38.51 13.47 33.77
CA ILE A 18 -38.89 12.54 32.69
C ILE A 18 -37.77 11.53 32.41
N LEU A 19 -36.51 11.95 32.54
CA LEU A 19 -35.34 11.08 32.38
C LEU A 19 -34.98 10.29 33.65
N GLU A 20 -35.77 10.42 34.72
CA GLU A 20 -35.54 9.79 36.02
C GLU A 20 -34.18 10.18 36.64
N LEU A 21 -33.76 11.45 36.47
CA LEU A 21 -32.48 11.98 36.93
C LEU A 21 -32.65 13.21 37.84
N GLU A 22 -31.63 13.48 38.65
CA GLU A 22 -31.53 14.68 39.49
C GLU A 22 -30.83 15.84 38.74
N GLU A 23 -31.07 17.07 39.20
CA GLU A 23 -30.42 18.27 38.65
C GLU A 23 -28.90 18.21 38.96
N GLY A 24 -28.04 18.14 37.93
CA GLY A 24 -26.57 18.11 38.07
C GLY A 24 -25.88 16.76 37.80
N CYS A 25 -26.57 15.77 37.22
CA CYS A 25 -25.97 14.50 36.79
C CYS A 25 -24.93 14.67 35.67
N SER A 26 -24.00 13.70 35.54
CA SER A 26 -22.99 13.73 34.48
C SER A 26 -23.60 13.46 33.10
N LEU A 27 -22.93 13.90 32.03
CA LEU A 27 -23.37 13.65 30.65
C LEU A 27 -23.51 12.15 30.33
N ASP A 28 -22.69 11.31 30.97
CA ASP A 28 -22.73 9.87 30.78
C ASP A 28 -23.96 9.24 31.46
N ASP A 29 -24.39 9.77 32.60
CA ASP A 29 -25.61 9.33 33.29
C ASP A 29 -26.87 9.66 32.48
N VAL A 30 -26.89 10.84 31.87
CA VAL A 30 -27.98 11.29 30.97
C VAL A 30 -28.07 10.41 29.72
N ARG A 31 -26.92 10.00 29.14
CA ARG A 31 -26.89 9.07 28.01
C ARG A 31 -27.38 7.68 28.41
N ASN A 32 -26.93 7.19 29.56
CA ASN A 32 -27.30 5.86 30.05
C ASN A 32 -28.80 5.78 30.38
N SER A 33 -29.37 6.81 31.02
CA SER A 33 -30.81 6.86 31.30
C SER A 33 -31.63 6.92 30.01
N TYR A 34 -31.23 7.75 29.05
CA TYR A 34 -31.87 7.83 27.74
C TYR A 34 -31.83 6.48 27.00
N CYS A 35 -30.68 5.80 26.94
CA CYS A 35 -30.56 4.50 26.31
C CYS A 35 -31.46 3.44 26.98
N ASN A 36 -31.61 3.49 28.30
CA ASN A 36 -32.48 2.58 29.04
C ASN A 36 -33.96 2.85 28.78
N LEU A 37 -34.38 4.11 28.77
CA LEU A 37 -35.76 4.52 28.48
C LEU A 37 -36.13 4.29 27.01
N ALA A 38 -35.21 4.59 26.09
CA ALA A 38 -35.38 4.30 24.67
C ALA A 38 -35.65 2.81 24.44
N LYS A 39 -34.84 1.92 25.04
CA LYS A 39 -35.07 0.47 24.92
C LYS A 39 -36.43 0.02 25.47
N LYS A 40 -36.98 0.72 26.48
CA LYS A 40 -38.27 0.40 27.10
C LYS A 40 -39.47 0.90 26.28
N TYR A 41 -39.36 2.11 25.71
CA TYR A 41 -40.47 2.82 25.06
C TYR A 41 -40.42 2.82 23.53
N HIS A 42 -39.34 2.34 22.91
CA HIS A 42 -39.21 2.32 21.45
C HIS A 42 -40.36 1.49 20.82
N PRO A 43 -41.02 2.00 19.76
CA PRO A 43 -42.17 1.34 19.15
C PRO A 43 -41.85 -0.04 18.56
N ASP A 44 -40.60 -0.28 18.16
CA ASP A 44 -40.12 -1.58 17.67
C ASP A 44 -39.56 -2.48 18.78
N SER A 45 -39.60 -2.05 20.04
CA SER A 45 -39.18 -2.93 21.15
C SER A 45 -40.28 -3.94 21.46
N SER A 46 -39.90 -5.17 21.82
CA SER A 46 -40.83 -6.23 22.23
C SER A 46 -41.39 -6.05 23.64
N SER A 47 -41.14 -4.89 24.28
CA SER A 47 -41.57 -4.58 25.64
C SER A 47 -43.05 -4.18 25.64
N GLY A 48 -43.82 -4.65 26.63
CA GLY A 48 -45.25 -4.29 26.79
C GLY A 48 -45.51 -2.82 27.12
N MET A 49 -44.44 -2.02 27.30
CA MET A 49 -44.48 -0.57 27.53
C MET A 49 -44.14 0.26 26.27
N ALA A 50 -43.98 -0.37 25.10
CA ALA A 50 -43.68 0.32 23.85
C ALA A 50 -44.80 1.31 23.48
N ASP A 51 -44.47 2.61 23.50
CA ASP A 51 -45.39 3.69 23.14
C ASP A 51 -44.62 4.79 22.41
N SER A 52 -45.04 5.08 21.18
CA SER A 52 -44.42 6.11 20.34
C SER A 52 -44.49 7.50 20.96
N ARG A 53 -45.57 7.81 21.69
CA ARG A 53 -45.73 9.12 22.35
C ARG A 53 -44.82 9.28 23.55
N ALA A 54 -44.65 8.22 24.34
CA ALA A 54 -43.72 8.20 25.46
C ALA A 54 -42.27 8.35 24.97
N PHE A 55 -41.91 7.67 23.89
CA PHE A 55 -40.57 7.78 23.28
C PHE A 55 -40.24 9.21 22.83
N ILE A 56 -41.18 9.89 22.16
CA ILE A 56 -41.02 11.28 21.73
C ILE A 56 -40.77 12.20 22.94
N ARG A 57 -41.51 12.03 24.05
CA ARG A 57 -41.31 12.83 25.27
C ARG A 57 -39.92 12.62 25.90
N VAL A 58 -39.43 11.37 25.90
CA VAL A 58 -38.09 11.03 26.40
C VAL A 58 -37.01 11.64 25.52
N GLU A 59 -37.18 11.61 24.19
CA GLU A 59 -36.26 12.24 23.25
C GLU A 59 -36.23 13.78 23.41
N GLU A 60 -37.39 14.40 23.54
CA GLU A 60 -37.52 15.84 23.78
C GLU A 60 -36.83 16.24 25.10
N ALA A 61 -37.07 15.51 26.19
CA ALA A 61 -36.44 15.75 27.48
C ALA A 61 -34.91 15.62 27.42
N TYR A 62 -34.39 14.61 26.72
CA TYR A 62 -32.96 14.40 26.51
C TYR A 62 -32.31 15.58 25.76
N ARG A 63 -32.96 16.08 24.69
CA ARG A 63 -32.47 17.25 23.95
C ARG A 63 -32.43 18.51 24.79
N VAL A 64 -33.46 18.73 25.63
CA VAL A 64 -33.50 19.89 26.54
C VAL A 64 -32.38 19.82 27.57
N VAL A 65 -32.18 18.66 28.22
CA VAL A 65 -31.11 18.46 29.22
C VAL A 65 -29.72 18.62 28.61
N LEU A 66 -29.48 18.11 27.40
CA LEU A 66 -28.22 18.35 26.70
C LEU A 66 -27.97 19.82 26.40
N SER A 67 -29.01 20.57 26.00
CA SER A 67 -28.89 22.01 25.71
C SER A 67 -28.64 22.85 26.97
N ASP A 68 -29.11 22.38 28.13
CA ASP A 68 -28.88 22.98 29.44
C ASP A 68 -27.42 22.74 29.90
N LEU A 69 -26.96 21.48 29.82
CA LEU A 69 -25.59 21.10 30.20
C LEU A 69 -24.50 21.65 29.27
N SER A 70 -24.79 21.81 27.98
CA SER A 70 -23.87 22.41 27.01
C SER A 70 -23.91 23.94 27.00
N GLY A 71 -24.77 24.57 27.80
CA GLY A 71 -24.81 26.00 28.04
C GLY A 71 -25.07 26.83 26.78
N LYS A 72 -26.34 27.00 26.38
CA LYS A 72 -26.82 28.02 25.39
C LYS A 72 -25.83 28.37 24.26
N GLN A 73 -25.24 27.38 23.61
CA GLN A 73 -24.81 27.55 22.23
C GLN A 73 -25.99 27.13 21.38
N GLN A 74 -26.65 28.12 20.76
CA GLN A 74 -27.51 27.83 19.61
C GLN A 74 -26.61 27.17 18.56
N PRO A 75 -26.90 25.93 18.12
CA PRO A 75 -26.21 25.40 16.96
C PRO A 75 -26.70 26.21 15.75
N ASP A 76 -25.77 26.88 15.09
CA ASP A 76 -26.00 27.45 13.77
C ASP A 76 -26.41 26.29 12.84
N PRO A 77 -27.50 26.36 12.04
CA PRO A 77 -28.00 25.22 11.25
C PRO A 77 -27.11 24.83 10.06
N GLY A 78 -25.81 25.08 10.11
CA GLY A 78 -24.89 25.03 8.97
C GLY A 78 -23.63 24.19 9.12
N GLU A 79 -23.31 23.66 10.30
CA GLU A 79 -22.10 22.85 10.48
C GLU A 79 -22.45 21.48 11.06
N GLU A 80 -22.77 20.57 10.14
CA GLU A 80 -22.73 19.14 10.39
C GLU A 80 -21.29 18.76 10.76
N GLU A 81 -21.03 18.44 12.04
CA GLU A 81 -19.85 17.68 12.47
C GLU A 81 -19.96 16.22 11.95
N GLU A 82 -19.99 16.05 10.62
CA GLU A 82 -20.00 14.76 9.93
C GLU A 82 -18.60 14.26 9.55
N ASP A 83 -17.52 14.93 9.97
CA ASP A 83 -16.20 14.70 9.37
C ASP A 83 -15.19 13.89 10.21
N GLN A 84 -15.58 13.32 11.37
CA GLN A 84 -14.67 12.42 12.13
C GLN A 84 -14.97 10.92 12.06
N PHE A 85 -16.09 10.49 11.45
CA PHE A 85 -16.41 9.05 11.31
C PHE A 85 -16.89 8.62 9.91
N LYS A 86 -16.45 9.31 8.85
CA LYS A 86 -16.50 8.71 7.51
C LYS A 86 -15.44 7.62 7.44
N SER A 87 -15.82 6.39 7.84
CA SER A 87 -15.15 5.20 7.35
C SER A 87 -15.06 5.38 5.83
N LYS A 88 -13.84 5.42 5.28
CA LYS A 88 -13.66 5.27 3.83
C LYS A 88 -14.12 3.86 3.50
N SER A 89 -15.44 3.67 3.40
CA SER A 89 -16.02 2.48 2.85
C SER A 89 -15.38 2.31 1.48
N LEU A 90 -14.87 1.10 1.23
CA LEU A 90 -14.27 0.74 -0.05
C LEU A 90 -15.21 1.25 -1.13
N GLN A 91 -14.73 2.18 -1.96
CA GLN A 91 -15.53 2.72 -3.05
C GLN A 91 -16.14 1.52 -3.78
N HIS A 92 -17.47 1.52 -3.87
CA HIS A 92 -18.24 0.55 -4.66
C HIS A 92 -17.45 0.22 -5.91
N ARG A 93 -17.30 -1.07 -6.23
CA ARG A 93 -16.67 -1.53 -7.47
C ARG A 93 -17.19 -0.67 -8.63
N HIS A 94 -16.38 0.30 -9.05
CA HIS A 94 -16.69 1.10 -10.22
C HIS A 94 -16.51 0.13 -11.39
N TYR A 95 -17.62 -0.40 -11.89
CA TYR A 95 -17.59 -1.05 -13.19
C TYR A 95 -16.99 -0.06 -14.17
N LEU A 96 -16.08 -0.53 -15.03
CA LEU A 96 -15.49 0.30 -16.07
C LEU A 96 -16.63 0.76 -16.99
N SER A 97 -17.23 1.91 -16.69
CA SER A 97 -18.15 2.57 -17.59
C SER A 97 -17.26 3.05 -18.73
N PHE A 98 -17.32 2.36 -19.86
CA PHE A 98 -16.53 2.67 -21.07
C PHE A 98 -16.92 4.03 -21.70
N GLU A 99 -17.33 5.02 -20.89
CA GLU A 99 -17.81 6.34 -21.30
C GLU A 99 -18.96 6.28 -22.33
N GLY A 100 -19.71 5.17 -22.36
CA GLY A 100 -20.73 4.90 -23.37
C GLY A 100 -20.19 4.49 -24.74
N VAL A 101 -18.87 4.29 -24.87
CA VAL A 101 -18.19 3.92 -26.11
C VAL A 101 -18.26 2.42 -26.36
N GLY A 102 -18.70 2.06 -27.56
CA GLY A 102 -18.70 0.70 -28.07
C GLY A 102 -20.01 -0.06 -27.91
N ILE A 103 -20.26 -1.00 -28.83
CA ILE A 103 -21.49 -1.80 -28.92
C ILE A 103 -21.09 -3.28 -28.88
N GLY A 104 -21.93 -4.11 -28.23
CA GLY A 104 -21.73 -5.56 -28.12
C GLY A 104 -21.39 -6.02 -26.71
N THR A 105 -20.75 -7.19 -26.64
CA THR A 105 -20.41 -7.87 -25.38
C THR A 105 -19.38 -7.09 -24.55
N PRO A 106 -19.29 -7.28 -23.23
CA PRO A 106 -18.36 -6.54 -22.36
C PRO A 106 -16.89 -6.58 -22.83
N SER A 107 -16.42 -7.74 -23.31
CA SER A 107 -15.03 -7.90 -23.81
C SER A 107 -14.79 -7.21 -25.16
N GLN A 108 -15.79 -7.14 -26.03
CA GLN A 108 -15.70 -6.38 -27.28
C GLN A 108 -15.68 -4.88 -27.00
N ARG A 109 -16.50 -4.42 -26.05
CA ARG A 109 -16.54 -3.03 -25.61
C ARG A 109 -15.24 -2.60 -24.95
N GLU A 110 -14.62 -3.49 -24.17
CA GLU A 110 -13.29 -3.27 -23.59
C GLU A 110 -12.22 -3.03 -24.66
N LYS A 111 -12.14 -3.88 -25.67
CA LYS A 111 -11.18 -3.70 -26.78
C LYS A 111 -11.41 -2.39 -27.54
N GLN A 112 -12.66 -2.05 -27.80
CA GLN A 112 -13.02 -0.78 -28.47
C GLN A 112 -12.68 0.43 -27.62
N TYR A 113 -12.94 0.39 -26.31
CA TYR A 113 -12.58 1.47 -25.39
C TYR A 113 -11.06 1.60 -25.23
N MET A 114 -10.32 0.49 -25.22
CA MET A 114 -8.85 0.54 -25.26
C MET A 114 -8.35 1.25 -26.52
N GLN A 115 -8.92 0.96 -27.69
CA GLN A 115 -8.57 1.65 -28.93
C GLN A 115 -8.93 3.15 -28.86
N PHE A 116 -10.14 3.48 -28.42
CA PHE A 116 -10.59 4.86 -28.24
C PHE A 116 -9.69 5.66 -27.30
N ARG A 117 -9.20 5.03 -26.21
CA ARG A 117 -8.24 5.66 -25.30
C ARG A 117 -6.90 5.95 -25.96
N VAL A 118 -6.43 5.06 -26.83
CA VAL A 118 -5.20 5.28 -27.60
C VAL A 118 -5.41 6.44 -28.57
N ASP A 119 -6.52 6.44 -29.32
CA ASP A 119 -6.82 7.50 -30.30
C ASP A 119 -6.96 8.87 -29.62
N ARG A 120 -7.65 8.95 -28.49
CA ARG A 120 -7.74 10.18 -27.69
C ARG A 120 -6.38 10.65 -27.18
N ALA A 121 -5.51 9.73 -26.76
CA ALA A 121 -4.17 10.07 -26.30
C ALA A 121 -3.29 10.58 -27.45
N THR A 122 -3.43 10.01 -28.66
CA THR A 122 -2.68 10.49 -29.84
C THR A 122 -3.16 11.87 -30.26
N GLU A 123 -4.46 12.13 -30.26
CA GLU A 123 -5.03 13.47 -30.49
C GLU A 123 -4.50 14.50 -29.50
N GLN A 124 -4.51 14.19 -28.20
CA GLN A 124 -3.96 15.10 -27.17
C GLN A 124 -2.47 15.40 -27.36
N VAL A 125 -1.67 14.40 -27.76
CA VAL A 125 -0.25 14.60 -28.05
C VAL A 125 -0.05 15.48 -29.29
N LEU A 126 -0.89 15.30 -30.32
CA LEU A 126 -0.86 16.13 -31.52
C LEU A 126 -1.28 17.56 -31.21
N GLU A 127 -2.35 17.75 -30.44
CA GLU A 127 -2.81 19.06 -29.98
C GLU A 127 -1.72 19.77 -29.16
N TYR A 128 -1.07 19.07 -28.22
CA TYR A 128 0.06 19.62 -27.48
C TYR A 128 1.23 20.01 -28.38
N ARG A 129 1.54 19.20 -29.41
CA ARG A 129 2.58 19.54 -30.40
C ARG A 129 2.20 20.76 -31.23
N GLN A 130 0.95 20.86 -31.65
CA GLN A 130 0.41 22.01 -32.37
C GLN A 130 0.48 23.27 -31.51
N GLN A 131 -0.02 23.23 -30.27
CA GLN A 131 0.09 24.34 -29.33
C GLN A 131 1.55 24.73 -29.06
N ARG A 132 2.48 23.76 -29.04
CA ARG A 132 3.90 24.03 -28.88
C ARG A 132 4.50 24.71 -30.11
N LEU A 133 4.07 24.35 -31.32
CA LEU A 133 4.47 25.01 -32.56
C LEU A 133 3.85 26.41 -32.65
N GLU A 134 2.55 26.56 -32.38
CA GLU A 134 1.87 27.85 -32.29
C GLU A 134 2.52 28.75 -31.24
N SER A 135 2.93 28.21 -30.08
CA SER A 135 3.70 28.97 -29.07
C SER A 135 5.11 29.36 -29.53
N ARG A 136 5.73 28.60 -30.45
CA ARG A 136 7.01 28.97 -31.08
C ARG A 136 6.81 30.05 -32.15
N TYR A 137 5.71 30.00 -32.91
CA TYR A 137 5.38 30.99 -33.94
C TYR A 137 4.74 32.28 -33.38
N ALA A 138 4.03 32.21 -32.26
CA ALA A 138 3.40 33.36 -31.58
C ALA A 138 4.32 34.07 -30.57
N GLY A 139 5.62 33.74 -30.55
CA GLY A 139 6.53 34.12 -29.46
C GLY A 139 7.44 35.31 -29.75
N SER A 140 7.01 36.52 -29.41
CA SER A 140 7.94 37.54 -28.88
C SER A 140 7.72 37.76 -27.37
N ASP A 141 6.48 37.92 -26.92
CA ASP A 141 6.25 38.50 -25.59
C ASP A 141 5.70 37.52 -24.53
N LEU A 142 4.84 36.55 -24.91
CA LEU A 142 4.22 35.64 -23.94
C LEU A 142 5.16 34.53 -23.42
N SER A 143 6.05 34.03 -24.28
CA SER A 143 7.03 32.98 -23.93
C SER A 143 8.10 33.51 -22.96
N ARG A 144 8.56 34.75 -23.17
CA ARG A 144 9.48 35.46 -22.25
C ARG A 144 8.89 35.63 -20.85
N ALA A 145 7.59 35.95 -20.75
CA ALA A 145 6.93 36.10 -19.45
C ALA A 145 6.81 34.76 -18.69
N LYS A 146 6.58 33.65 -19.41
CA LYS A 146 6.54 32.30 -18.81
C LYS A 146 7.94 31.84 -18.36
N ASP A 147 8.98 32.07 -19.17
CA ASP A 147 10.36 31.75 -18.80
C ASP A 147 10.88 32.60 -17.63
N VAL A 148 10.50 33.88 -17.56
CA VAL A 148 10.80 34.75 -16.40
C VAL A 148 10.06 34.26 -15.14
N ARG A 149 8.83 33.76 -15.25
CA ARG A 149 8.10 33.17 -14.11
C ARG A 149 8.71 31.84 -13.67
N GLN A 150 9.10 30.97 -14.61
CA GLN A 150 9.75 29.70 -14.30
C GLN A 150 11.14 29.89 -13.69
N SER A 151 11.95 30.80 -14.22
CA SER A 151 13.25 31.14 -13.64
C SER A 151 13.12 31.80 -12.26
N LYS A 152 12.11 32.64 -12.02
CA LYS A 152 11.79 33.15 -10.66
C LYS A 152 11.41 32.01 -9.71
N LYS A 153 10.62 31.02 -10.14
CA LYS A 153 10.29 29.84 -9.33
C LYS A 153 11.53 29.02 -8.96
N VAL A 154 12.42 28.75 -9.92
CA VAL A 154 13.67 28.01 -9.67
C VAL A 154 14.60 28.78 -8.72
N LYS A 155 14.68 30.10 -8.84
CA LYS A 155 15.44 30.94 -7.89
C LYS A 155 14.84 30.90 -6.48
N ILE A 156 13.50 30.91 -6.37
CA ILE A 156 12.81 30.80 -5.08
C ILE A 156 13.04 29.42 -4.46
N THR A 157 12.96 28.33 -5.22
CA THR A 157 13.21 26.98 -4.68
C THR A 157 14.65 26.83 -4.20
N GLN A 158 15.64 27.32 -4.96
CA GLN A 158 17.05 27.30 -4.56
C GLN A 158 17.33 28.18 -3.34
N ALA A 159 16.63 29.31 -3.20
CA ALA A 159 16.74 30.16 -2.01
C ALA A 159 16.12 29.50 -0.79
N VAL A 160 14.97 28.84 -0.94
CA VAL A 160 14.33 28.05 0.12
C VAL A 160 15.22 26.88 0.52
N GLU A 161 15.82 26.14 -0.43
CA GLU A 161 16.77 25.07 -0.15
C GLU A 161 17.97 25.57 0.65
N ARG A 162 18.55 26.73 0.28
CA ARG A 162 19.64 27.35 1.05
C ARG A 162 19.22 27.76 2.47
N LEU A 163 18.06 28.39 2.61
CA LEU A 163 17.54 28.77 3.92
C LEU A 163 17.26 27.55 4.81
N VAL A 164 16.73 26.47 4.22
CA VAL A 164 16.51 25.21 4.92
C VAL A 164 17.84 24.59 5.35
N GLU A 165 18.86 24.61 4.49
CA GLU A 165 20.21 24.12 4.81
C GLU A 165 20.84 24.92 5.95
N ASP A 166 20.79 26.26 5.89
CA ASP A 166 21.30 27.13 6.96
C ASP A 166 20.58 26.86 8.29
N LEU A 167 19.25 26.66 8.25
CA LEU A 167 18.44 26.33 9.42
C LEU A 167 18.79 24.95 10.01
N ILE A 168 19.05 23.96 9.14
CA ILE A 168 19.49 22.62 9.57
C ILE A 168 20.87 22.72 10.22
N GLN A 169 21.83 23.44 9.63
CA GLN A 169 23.16 23.63 10.18
C GLN A 169 23.14 24.38 11.52
N GLU A 170 22.31 25.42 11.64
CA GLU A 170 22.10 26.13 12.89
C GLU A 170 21.51 25.21 13.97
N SER A 171 20.51 24.38 13.61
CA SER A 171 19.88 23.41 14.51
C SER A 171 20.85 22.28 14.92
N MET A 172 21.75 21.86 14.02
CA MET A 172 22.84 20.92 14.33
C MET A 172 23.86 21.54 15.28
N ALA A 173 24.25 22.81 15.06
CA ALA A 173 25.18 23.52 15.95
C ALA A 173 24.59 23.78 17.34
N LYS A 174 23.28 24.00 17.43
CA LYS A 174 22.54 24.11 18.70
C LYS A 174 22.39 22.77 19.43
N GLY A 175 22.63 21.65 18.75
CA GLY A 175 22.45 20.31 19.32
C GLY A 175 20.99 19.88 19.43
N ASP A 176 20.07 20.50 18.67
CA ASP A 176 18.63 20.16 18.70
C ASP A 176 18.37 18.69 18.28
N PHE A 177 19.31 18.10 17.54
CA PHE A 177 19.27 16.69 17.12
C PHE A 177 19.90 15.71 18.12
N ASP A 178 20.48 16.18 19.24
CA ASP A 178 21.19 15.31 20.16
C ASP A 178 20.31 14.53 21.13
N ASN A 179 19.13 15.06 21.47
CA ASN A 179 18.18 14.46 22.42
C ASN A 179 16.86 14.03 21.75
N LEU A 180 16.90 13.61 20.49
CA LEU A 180 15.71 13.09 19.82
C LEU A 180 15.19 11.81 20.50
N SER A 181 13.88 11.73 20.67
CA SER A 181 13.21 10.54 21.21
C SER A 181 13.47 9.34 20.29
N GLY A 182 14.33 8.42 20.74
CA GLY A 182 14.69 7.22 19.98
C GLY A 182 16.07 7.24 19.32
N LYS A 183 16.87 8.30 19.48
CA LYS A 183 18.28 8.30 19.05
C LYS A 183 19.04 7.13 19.70
N GLY A 184 19.71 6.32 18.87
CA GLY A 184 20.47 5.14 19.32
C GLY A 184 19.65 3.92 19.74
N LYS A 185 18.32 4.00 19.75
CA LYS A 185 17.44 2.84 20.00
C LYS A 185 17.14 2.14 18.67
N PRO A 186 17.03 0.80 18.65
CA PRO A 186 16.58 0.10 17.45
C PRO A 186 15.20 0.62 17.04
N LEU A 187 14.99 0.76 15.73
CA LEU A 187 13.70 1.21 15.18
C LEU A 187 12.56 0.37 15.75
N GLN A 188 11.50 1.04 16.20
CA GLN A 188 10.26 0.40 16.61
C GLN A 188 9.59 -0.19 15.36
N LYS A 189 9.92 -1.44 15.04
CA LYS A 189 9.46 -2.13 13.82
C LYS A 189 7.94 -2.34 13.78
N PHE A 190 7.27 -2.21 14.92
CA PHE A 190 5.86 -2.54 15.10
C PHE A 190 5.12 -1.41 15.82
N SER A 191 5.09 -0.23 15.19
CA SER A 191 4.14 0.81 15.59
C SER A 191 2.72 0.27 15.46
N HIS A 192 1.89 0.51 16.49
CA HIS A 192 0.48 0.13 16.50
C HIS A 192 -0.19 0.53 15.18
N SER A 193 -0.54 -0.47 14.38
CA SER A 193 -1.24 -0.26 13.11
C SER A 193 -2.73 -0.15 13.44
N PRO A 194 -3.39 1.00 13.20
CA PRO A 194 -4.79 1.21 13.60
C PRO A 194 -5.79 0.24 12.93
N HIS A 195 -5.35 -0.45 11.88
CA HIS A 195 -6.14 -1.39 11.10
C HIS A 195 -6.02 -2.85 11.58
N ILE A 196 -5.17 -3.14 12.57
CA ILE A 196 -4.99 -4.48 13.13
C ILE A 196 -5.53 -4.46 14.56
N ASP A 197 -6.34 -5.44 14.91
CA ASP A 197 -6.87 -5.54 16.27
C ASP A 197 -5.73 -5.74 17.29
N PRO A 198 -5.87 -5.23 18.54
CA PRO A 198 -4.81 -5.32 19.54
C PRO A 198 -4.35 -6.76 19.85
N MET A 199 -5.25 -7.74 19.76
CA MET A 199 -4.92 -9.14 20.03
C MET A 199 -4.00 -9.71 18.94
N THR A 200 -4.35 -9.55 17.66
CA THR A 200 -3.52 -9.99 16.53
C THR A 200 -2.19 -9.25 16.49
N HIS A 201 -2.17 -7.95 16.78
CA HIS A 201 -0.93 -7.19 16.88
C HIS A 201 0.00 -7.76 17.96
N ASN A 202 -0.53 -8.05 19.15
CA ASN A 202 0.25 -8.63 20.24
C ASN A 202 0.74 -10.04 19.91
N LEU A 203 -0.08 -10.87 19.27
CA LEU A 203 0.32 -12.20 18.81
C LEU A 203 1.46 -12.11 17.79
N ASN A 204 1.32 -11.26 16.77
CA ASN A 204 2.36 -11.05 15.76
C ASN A 204 3.66 -10.56 16.40
N ARG A 205 3.58 -9.66 17.39
CA ARG A 205 4.75 -9.22 18.16
C ARG A 205 5.42 -10.39 18.87
N ILE A 206 4.66 -11.21 19.60
CA ILE A 206 5.21 -12.39 20.32
C ILE A 206 5.85 -13.39 19.34
N LEU A 207 5.20 -13.65 18.20
CA LEU A 207 5.75 -14.55 17.18
C LEU A 207 7.09 -14.04 16.66
N ILE A 208 7.19 -12.73 16.38
CA ILE A 208 8.42 -12.12 15.87
C ILE A 208 9.52 -12.10 16.93
N ASP A 209 9.18 -11.80 18.19
CA ASP A 209 10.13 -11.81 19.31
C ASP A 209 10.72 -13.21 19.53
N ASN A 210 9.93 -14.27 19.27
CA ASN A 210 10.38 -15.66 19.27
C ASN A 210 11.09 -16.08 17.98
N GLY A 211 11.24 -15.18 17.01
CA GLY A 211 11.88 -15.47 15.72
C GLY A 211 11.06 -16.39 14.80
N TYR A 212 9.74 -16.49 15.00
CA TYR A 212 8.86 -17.29 14.16
C TYR A 212 8.86 -16.80 12.71
N GLN A 213 9.02 -17.74 11.77
CA GLN A 213 9.00 -17.46 10.35
C GLN A 213 7.84 -18.19 9.69
N PRO A 214 6.98 -17.48 8.94
CA PRO A 214 5.94 -18.12 8.14
C PRO A 214 6.49 -19.19 7.21
N GLU A 215 5.72 -20.27 7.04
CA GLU A 215 6.09 -21.43 6.22
C GLU A 215 6.52 -21.04 4.80
N TRP A 216 5.78 -20.14 4.14
CA TRP A 216 6.12 -19.71 2.78
C TRP A 216 7.48 -19.01 2.68
N ILE A 217 7.95 -18.34 3.75
CA ILE A 217 9.29 -17.72 3.77
C ILE A 217 10.37 -18.81 3.80
N LEU A 218 10.16 -19.86 4.61
CA LEU A 218 11.06 -21.02 4.66
C LEU A 218 11.09 -21.72 3.30
N LEU A 219 9.93 -22.01 2.71
CA LEU A 219 9.82 -22.61 1.37
C LEU A 219 10.55 -21.75 0.32
N GLN A 220 10.38 -20.42 0.37
CA GLN A 220 11.07 -19.52 -0.55
C GLN A 220 12.59 -19.63 -0.44
N LYS A 221 13.11 -19.65 0.80
CA LYS A 221 14.54 -19.79 1.07
C LYS A 221 15.06 -21.12 0.53
N GLU A 222 14.35 -22.22 0.79
CA GLU A 222 14.75 -23.53 0.31
C GLU A 222 14.74 -23.62 -1.23
N ILE A 223 13.74 -23.05 -1.91
CA ILE A 223 13.69 -22.99 -3.38
C ILE A 223 14.92 -22.23 -3.92
N ARG A 224 15.32 -21.13 -3.28
CA ARG A 224 16.50 -20.35 -3.68
C ARG A 224 17.80 -21.11 -3.47
N GLU A 225 17.96 -21.77 -2.32
CA GLU A 225 19.16 -22.54 -2.02
C GLU A 225 19.28 -23.79 -2.92
N THR A 226 18.16 -24.44 -3.21
CA THR A 226 18.14 -25.62 -4.10
C THR A 226 18.51 -25.26 -5.53
N ILE A 227 17.94 -24.20 -6.11
CA ILE A 227 18.33 -23.77 -7.46
C ILE A 227 19.80 -23.33 -7.52
N GLU A 228 20.31 -22.67 -6.48
CA GLU A 228 21.72 -22.28 -6.43
C GLU A 228 22.65 -23.50 -6.36
N ARG A 229 22.29 -24.52 -5.58
CA ARG A 229 23.02 -25.80 -5.52
C ARG A 229 23.03 -26.51 -6.87
N LEU A 230 21.88 -26.56 -7.55
CA LEU A 230 21.77 -27.16 -8.89
C LEU A 230 22.66 -26.42 -9.90
N ARG A 231 22.61 -25.08 -9.91
CA ARG A 231 23.46 -24.26 -10.78
C ARG A 231 24.95 -24.51 -10.55
N LYS A 232 25.38 -24.53 -9.29
CA LYS A 232 26.79 -24.84 -8.93
C LYS A 232 27.18 -26.26 -9.40
N SER A 233 26.31 -27.24 -9.23
CA SER A 233 26.54 -28.62 -9.66
C SER A 233 26.70 -28.76 -11.17
N ILE A 234 25.87 -28.10 -11.98
CA ILE A 234 25.99 -28.11 -13.45
C ILE A 234 27.32 -27.50 -13.89
N VAL A 235 27.65 -26.32 -13.36
CA VAL A 235 28.89 -25.62 -13.75
C VAL A 235 30.11 -26.44 -13.36
N ALA A 236 30.12 -27.05 -12.16
CA ALA A 236 31.18 -27.96 -11.74
C ALA A 236 31.25 -29.21 -12.64
N SER A 237 30.12 -29.77 -13.04
CA SER A 237 30.07 -30.89 -13.99
C SER A 237 30.59 -30.51 -15.36
N ARG A 238 30.29 -29.29 -15.84
CA ARG A 238 30.78 -28.79 -17.13
C ARG A 238 32.29 -28.57 -17.12
N ARG A 239 32.86 -28.09 -16.00
CA ARG A 239 34.32 -27.92 -15.81
C ARG A 239 35.10 -29.23 -15.86
N LYS A 240 34.50 -30.33 -15.40
CA LYS A 240 35.13 -31.66 -15.44
C LYS A 240 35.20 -32.25 -16.85
N LEU A 241 34.41 -31.71 -17.78
CA LEU A 241 34.35 -32.20 -19.16
C LEU A 241 35.29 -31.33 -19.99
N GLY A 242 36.23 -31.97 -20.68
CA GLY A 242 37.22 -31.28 -21.51
C GLY A 242 36.63 -30.63 -22.77
N GLU A 243 37.42 -29.77 -23.40
CA GLU A 243 37.15 -29.25 -24.74
C GLU A 243 38.23 -29.72 -25.72
N PRO A 244 37.88 -30.28 -26.90
CA PRO A 244 36.53 -30.68 -27.36
C PRO A 244 36.00 -31.95 -26.67
N MET A 245 34.68 -32.01 -26.45
CA MET A 245 34.03 -33.16 -25.80
C MET A 245 34.14 -34.43 -26.64
N THR A 246 34.60 -35.51 -26.00
CA THR A 246 34.58 -36.87 -26.51
C THR A 246 33.15 -37.43 -26.55
N LEU A 247 32.86 -38.40 -27.42
CA LEU A 247 31.53 -39.06 -27.50
C LEU A 247 31.04 -39.64 -26.16
N SER A 248 31.96 -40.14 -25.32
CA SER A 248 31.62 -40.64 -23.98
C SER A 248 31.21 -39.51 -23.03
N GLU A 249 31.92 -38.39 -23.09
CA GLU A 249 31.66 -37.18 -22.29
C GLU A 249 30.34 -36.52 -22.70
N GLN A 250 29.97 -36.57 -23.98
CA GLN A 250 28.66 -36.12 -24.46
C GLN A 250 27.52 -36.97 -23.88
N LYS A 251 27.68 -38.30 -23.84
CA LYS A 251 26.71 -39.20 -23.20
C LYS A 251 26.59 -38.95 -21.71
N GLN A 252 27.72 -38.71 -21.03
CA GLN A 252 27.74 -38.36 -19.61
C GLN A 252 27.04 -37.02 -19.35
N TRP A 253 27.30 -36.02 -20.19
CA TRP A 253 26.61 -34.73 -20.12
C TRP A 253 25.10 -34.85 -20.35
N GLY A 254 24.68 -35.70 -21.28
CA GLY A 254 23.26 -36.02 -21.49
C GLY A 254 22.59 -36.56 -20.23
N ARG A 255 23.21 -37.54 -19.56
CA ARG A 255 22.71 -38.09 -18.28
C ARG A 255 22.60 -37.03 -17.18
N ILE A 256 23.56 -36.11 -17.12
CA ILE A 256 23.54 -35.00 -16.14
C ILE A 256 22.40 -34.03 -16.46
N CYS A 257 22.15 -33.75 -17.74
CA CYS A 257 21.01 -32.93 -18.18
C CYS A 257 19.66 -33.59 -17.85
N GLU A 258 19.56 -34.92 -17.98
CA GLU A 258 18.36 -35.68 -17.60
C GLU A 258 18.11 -35.64 -16.08
N GLN A 259 19.15 -35.84 -15.28
CA GLN A 259 19.06 -35.73 -13.82
C GLN A 259 18.65 -34.31 -13.40
N LEU A 260 19.23 -33.29 -14.03
CA LEU A 260 18.84 -31.91 -13.82
C LEU A 260 17.36 -31.67 -14.15
N ALA A 261 16.87 -32.21 -15.26
CA ALA A 261 15.48 -32.05 -15.66
C ALA A 261 14.52 -32.63 -14.61
N GLU A 262 14.87 -33.78 -14.01
CA GLU A 262 14.10 -34.37 -12.91
C GLU A 262 14.16 -33.52 -11.63
N ASP A 263 15.34 -33.00 -11.27
CA ASP A 263 15.49 -32.12 -10.10
C ASP A 263 14.73 -30.80 -10.26
N ILE A 264 14.74 -30.21 -11.47
CA ILE A 264 13.95 -29.03 -11.80
C ILE A 264 12.45 -29.33 -11.74
N ARG A 265 12.02 -30.52 -12.17
CA ARG A 265 10.62 -30.95 -12.05
C ARG A 265 10.19 -31.03 -10.58
N LYS A 266 11.02 -31.60 -9.71
CA LYS A 266 10.78 -31.62 -8.25
C LYS A 266 10.78 -30.21 -7.66
N LEU A 267 11.68 -29.35 -8.11
CA LEU A 267 11.73 -27.94 -7.69
C LEU A 267 10.46 -27.19 -8.11
N ASN A 268 9.97 -27.39 -9.33
CA ASN A 268 8.75 -26.74 -9.82
C ASN A 268 7.52 -27.16 -9.02
N LYS A 269 7.42 -28.42 -8.58
CA LYS A 269 6.37 -28.84 -7.63
C LYS A 269 6.42 -28.08 -6.30
N ARG A 270 7.62 -27.76 -5.81
CA ARG A 270 7.77 -26.92 -4.60
C ARG A 270 7.40 -25.48 -4.87
N VAL A 271 7.70 -24.96 -6.06
CA VAL A 271 7.25 -23.64 -6.50
C VAL A 271 5.73 -23.58 -6.57
N ASP A 272 5.06 -24.62 -7.04
CA ASP A 272 3.59 -24.70 -7.01
C ASP A 272 3.05 -24.63 -5.58
N ASN A 273 3.58 -25.44 -4.66
CA ASN A 273 3.19 -25.39 -3.26
C ASN A 273 3.43 -24.01 -2.64
N PHE A 274 4.58 -23.40 -2.92
CA PHE A 274 4.88 -22.03 -2.49
C PHE A 274 3.83 -21.03 -3.04
N ASN A 275 3.49 -21.11 -4.32
CA ASN A 275 2.52 -20.22 -4.95
C ASN A 275 1.11 -20.37 -4.36
N LEU A 276 0.75 -21.55 -3.86
CA LEU A 276 -0.51 -21.82 -3.17
C LEU A 276 -0.56 -21.20 -1.76
N VAL A 277 0.58 -21.15 -1.06
CA VAL A 277 0.63 -20.65 0.34
C VAL A 277 0.87 -19.14 0.40
N VAL A 278 1.50 -18.54 -0.61
CA VAL A 278 1.87 -17.13 -0.60
C VAL A 278 0.61 -16.22 -0.60
N PRO A 279 0.44 -15.35 0.42
CA PRO A 279 -0.74 -14.48 0.51
C PRO A 279 -0.80 -13.36 -0.55
N ILE A 280 0.32 -13.05 -1.20
CA ILE A 280 0.48 -11.90 -2.10
C ILE A 280 0.83 -12.37 -3.51
N LEU A 281 -0.07 -12.16 -4.46
CA LEU A 281 0.10 -12.54 -5.88
C LEU A 281 1.43 -12.04 -6.48
N SER A 282 1.86 -10.81 -6.14
CA SER A 282 3.10 -10.24 -6.66
C SER A 282 4.38 -10.93 -6.18
N ARG A 283 4.29 -11.80 -5.15
CA ARG A 283 5.41 -12.56 -4.59
C ARG A 283 5.43 -14.02 -5.04
N GLN A 284 4.50 -14.44 -5.89
CA GLN A 284 4.52 -15.76 -6.50
C GLN A 284 5.73 -15.91 -7.45
N MET A 285 6.17 -17.14 -7.64
CA MET A 285 7.35 -17.50 -8.43
C MET A 285 6.95 -18.22 -9.72
N VAL A 286 7.70 -17.96 -10.78
CA VAL A 286 7.57 -18.67 -12.05
C VAL A 286 8.39 -19.95 -12.01
N HIS A 287 7.93 -20.98 -12.72
CA HIS A 287 8.68 -22.22 -12.89
C HIS A 287 10.04 -22.00 -13.55
N PHE A 288 10.98 -22.86 -13.18
CA PHE A 288 12.29 -22.94 -13.79
C PHE A 288 12.23 -23.87 -15.01
N SER A 289 12.83 -23.43 -16.11
CA SER A 289 12.98 -24.22 -17.33
C SER A 289 14.38 -24.80 -17.43
N THR A 290 14.49 -26.09 -17.72
CA THR A 290 15.76 -26.81 -17.88
C THR A 290 16.67 -26.17 -18.93
N ASP A 291 16.12 -25.84 -20.10
CA ASP A 291 16.91 -25.32 -21.22
C ASP A 291 17.58 -23.98 -20.90
N LYS A 292 16.84 -23.08 -20.23
CA LYS A 292 17.40 -21.78 -19.80
C LYS A 292 18.51 -21.97 -18.76
N GLU A 293 18.38 -22.93 -17.86
CA GLU A 293 19.41 -23.20 -16.85
C GLU A 293 20.66 -23.85 -17.47
N ILE A 294 20.51 -24.72 -18.47
CA ILE A 294 21.63 -25.27 -19.24
C ILE A 294 22.34 -24.16 -20.02
N LEU A 295 21.59 -23.31 -20.72
CA LEU A 295 22.15 -22.17 -21.46
C LEU A 295 22.88 -21.21 -20.51
N ARG A 296 22.29 -20.94 -19.35
CA ARG A 296 22.93 -20.13 -18.30
C ARG A 296 24.23 -20.75 -17.82
N ALA A 297 24.25 -22.06 -17.57
CA ALA A 297 25.44 -22.75 -17.13
C ALA A 297 26.58 -22.68 -18.17
N ARG A 298 26.26 -22.80 -19.46
CA ARG A 298 27.24 -22.61 -20.55
C ARG A 298 27.84 -21.21 -20.53
N LYS A 299 27.00 -20.17 -20.51
CA LYS A 299 27.46 -18.77 -20.41
C LYS A 299 28.32 -18.51 -19.17
N THR A 300 27.94 -19.07 -18.01
CA THR A 300 28.74 -18.92 -16.79
C THR A 300 30.07 -19.64 -16.85
N TYR A 301 30.14 -20.76 -17.59
CA TYR A 301 31.39 -21.47 -17.82
C TYR A 301 32.29 -20.69 -18.78
N GLU A 302 31.77 -20.23 -19.91
CA GLU A 302 32.47 -19.34 -20.86
C GLU A 302 33.08 -18.13 -20.14
N ALA A 303 32.28 -17.43 -19.34
CA ALA A 303 32.76 -16.28 -18.56
C ALA A 303 33.82 -16.63 -17.50
N VAL A 304 33.85 -17.87 -17.01
CA VAL A 304 34.91 -18.34 -16.10
C VAL A 304 36.19 -18.63 -16.88
N VAL A 305 36.08 -19.25 -18.05
CA VAL A 305 37.23 -19.53 -18.93
C VAL A 305 37.88 -18.23 -19.40
N GLU A 306 37.09 -17.25 -19.85
CA GLU A 306 37.59 -15.92 -20.23
C GLU A 306 38.36 -15.25 -19.10
N LYS A 307 37.83 -15.30 -17.86
CA LYS A 307 38.50 -14.70 -16.70
C LYS A 307 39.82 -15.37 -16.34
N VAL A 308 39.91 -16.69 -16.47
CA VAL A 308 41.18 -17.42 -16.26
C VAL A 308 42.19 -17.03 -17.34
N SER A 309 41.75 -16.92 -18.60
CA SER A 309 42.65 -16.49 -19.68
C SER A 309 43.15 -15.04 -19.52
N ASP A 310 42.32 -14.14 -18.97
CA ASP A 310 42.71 -12.75 -18.72
C ASP A 310 43.60 -12.60 -17.48
N SER A 311 43.48 -13.48 -16.46
CA SER A 311 44.43 -13.50 -15.33
C SER A 311 45.79 -14.01 -15.76
N ASP A 312 45.84 -15.08 -16.57
CA ASP A 312 47.09 -15.67 -17.06
C ASP A 312 47.86 -14.68 -17.96
N ARG A 313 47.15 -13.84 -18.73
CA ARG A 313 47.76 -12.75 -19.51
C ARG A 313 48.38 -11.66 -18.64
N LYS A 314 47.72 -11.28 -17.54
CA LYS A 314 48.21 -10.23 -16.63
C LYS A 314 49.41 -10.67 -15.78
N GLU A 315 49.50 -11.95 -15.45
CA GLU A 315 50.66 -12.50 -14.73
C GLU A 315 51.90 -12.55 -15.65
N ASN A 316 51.74 -12.96 -16.91
CA ASN A 316 52.84 -12.98 -17.89
C ASN A 316 53.38 -11.57 -18.22
N GLU A 317 52.53 -10.55 -18.34
CA GLU A 317 52.97 -9.16 -18.58
C GLU A 317 53.71 -8.55 -17.35
N GLY A 318 53.50 -9.09 -16.14
CA GLY A 318 54.19 -8.65 -14.93
C GLY A 318 55.59 -9.26 -14.73
N GLU A 319 55.87 -10.42 -15.33
CA GLU A 319 57.18 -11.08 -15.27
C GLU A 319 58.16 -10.60 -16.36
N GLU A 320 57.68 -10.18 -17.53
CA GLU A 320 58.55 -9.63 -18.61
C GLU A 320 59.05 -8.20 -18.33
N GLY A 321 58.53 -7.53 -17.30
CA GLY A 321 58.86 -6.15 -16.93
C GLY A 321 59.90 -5.97 -15.82
N LYS A 322 60.64 -7.02 -15.44
CA LYS A 322 61.64 -6.98 -14.36
C LYS A 322 63.09 -7.16 -14.80
#